data_AF-A0A351BGU5-F1
#
_entry.id   AF-A0A351BGU5-F1
#
_cell.length_a   1.000
_cell.length_b   1.000
_cell.length_c   1.000
_cell.angle_alpha   90.00
_cell.angle_beta   90.00
_cell.angle_gamma   90.00
#
_symmetry.space_group_name_H-M   'P 1'
#
loop_
_entity.id
_entity.type
_entity.pdbx_description
1 polymer ?
#
loop_
_entity_poly.entity_id
_entity_poly.type
_entity_poly.pdbx_seq_one_letter_code
_entity_poly.pdbx_strand_id
1 'polypeptide(L)'
;MSRLATAERIAAAARIWRNEALRVAMLLALVAVAVSASGMLVRVDHLLFDVGQRLNWRPAATDEVLIVAIDEDSLDQLGHWPWPRDRHARLLRLLCAARPAAIGIDIAFSEPAGDRHTDRELAEALAACGNVV
;
A
#
# COMPACT_ATOMS: atom_id res chain seq x y z
N MET A 1 -3.42 -68.33 -16.02
CA MET A 1 -2.10 -67.66 -16.14
C MET A 1 -2.12 -66.32 -16.89
N SER A 2 -3.12 -65.96 -17.70
CA SER A 2 -3.09 -64.70 -18.47
C SER A 2 -3.53 -63.42 -17.73
N ARG A 3 -4.33 -63.50 -16.65
CA ARG A 3 -4.81 -62.31 -15.91
C ARG A 3 -3.72 -61.59 -15.10
N LEU A 4 -2.71 -62.33 -14.61
CA LEU A 4 -1.60 -61.77 -13.84
C LEU A 4 -0.67 -60.92 -14.74
N ALA A 5 -0.41 -61.38 -15.97
CA ALA A 5 0.40 -60.66 -16.95
C ALA A 5 -0.22 -59.33 -17.41
N THR A 6 -1.55 -59.22 -17.46
CA THR A 6 -2.24 -57.96 -17.83
C THR A 6 -2.17 -56.92 -16.71
N ALA A 7 -2.32 -57.36 -15.44
CA ALA A 7 -2.23 -56.47 -14.28
C ALA A 7 -0.81 -55.89 -14.11
N GLU A 8 0.22 -56.71 -14.30
CA GLU A 8 1.63 -56.27 -14.27
C GLU A 8 1.94 -55.25 -15.37
N ARG A 9 1.39 -55.41 -16.58
CA ARG A 9 1.56 -54.48 -17.70
C ARG A 9 0.88 -53.13 -17.43
N ILE A 10 -0.30 -53.11 -16.82
CA ILE A 10 -1.01 -51.87 -16.44
C ILE A 10 -0.26 -51.13 -15.34
N ALA A 11 0.21 -51.84 -14.31
CA ALA A 11 1.00 -51.27 -13.23
C ALA A 11 2.36 -50.70 -13.72
N ALA A 12 3.02 -51.41 -14.65
CA ALA A 12 4.26 -50.94 -15.27
C ALA A 12 4.04 -49.68 -16.13
N ALA A 13 2.97 -49.65 -16.93
CA ALA A 13 2.59 -48.45 -17.70
C ALA A 13 2.31 -47.27 -16.75
N ALA A 14 1.46 -47.45 -15.74
CA ALA A 14 1.15 -46.40 -14.76
C ALA A 14 2.40 -45.86 -14.03
N ARG A 15 3.38 -46.73 -13.75
CA ARG A 15 4.67 -46.34 -13.15
C ARG A 15 5.52 -45.50 -14.11
N ILE A 16 5.55 -45.82 -15.40
CA ILE A 16 6.25 -45.04 -16.44
C ILE A 16 5.59 -43.67 -16.61
N TRP A 17 4.27 -43.62 -16.77
CA TRP A 17 3.51 -42.36 -16.86
C TRP A 17 3.70 -41.46 -15.64
N ARG A 18 3.73 -42.04 -14.43
CA ARG A 18 4.02 -41.30 -13.19
C ARG A 18 5.43 -40.72 -13.16
N ASN A 19 6.43 -41.47 -13.61
CA ASN A 19 7.81 -41.00 -13.61
C ASN A 19 8.03 -39.86 -14.62
N GLU A 20 7.42 -39.93 -15.80
CA GLU A 20 7.49 -38.83 -16.77
C GLU A 20 6.74 -37.59 -16.26
N ALA A 21 5.58 -37.76 -15.64
CA ALA A 21 4.87 -36.65 -15.00
C ALA A 21 5.71 -35.97 -13.90
N LEU A 22 6.40 -36.75 -13.07
CA LEU A 22 7.30 -36.23 -12.03
C LEU A 22 8.48 -35.46 -12.62
N ARG A 23 9.08 -35.95 -13.71
CA ARG A 23 10.18 -35.25 -14.40
C ARG A 23 9.72 -33.93 -15.00
N VAL A 24 8.56 -33.91 -15.66
CA VAL A 24 7.96 -32.68 -16.22
C VAL A 24 7.65 -31.70 -15.10
N ALA A 25 7.04 -32.14 -14.01
CA ALA A 25 6.75 -31.29 -12.85
C ALA A 25 8.03 -30.70 -12.24
N MET A 26 9.09 -31.50 -12.09
CA MET A 26 10.38 -31.04 -11.57
C MET A 26 11.06 -30.03 -12.50
N LEU A 27 10.99 -30.25 -13.81
CA LEU A 27 11.50 -29.29 -14.81
C LEU A 27 10.75 -27.96 -14.75
N LEU A 28 9.41 -28.00 -14.71
CA LEU A 28 8.59 -26.79 -14.59
C LEU A 28 8.86 -26.04 -13.28
N ALA A 29 9.01 -26.77 -12.16
CA ALA A 29 9.36 -26.17 -10.88
C ALA A 29 10.73 -25.48 -10.93
N LEU A 30 11.73 -26.12 -11.56
CA LEU A 30 13.06 -25.53 -11.72
C LEU A 30 13.02 -24.25 -12.58
N VAL A 31 12.28 -24.28 -13.69
CA VAL A 31 12.09 -23.10 -14.56
C VAL A 31 11.37 -21.99 -13.79
N ALA A 32 10.32 -22.31 -13.05
CA ALA A 32 9.59 -21.34 -12.24
C ALA A 32 10.50 -20.68 -11.19
N VAL A 33 11.33 -21.47 -10.50
CA VAL A 33 12.31 -20.95 -9.53
C VAL A 33 13.35 -20.07 -10.21
N ALA A 34 13.92 -20.50 -11.33
CA ALA A 34 14.92 -19.71 -12.07
C ALA A 34 14.36 -18.37 -12.57
N VAL A 35 13.15 -18.38 -13.12
CA VAL A 35 12.45 -17.18 -13.59
C VAL A 35 12.14 -16.25 -12.40
N SER A 36 11.67 -16.80 -11.28
CA SER A 36 11.38 -16.02 -10.07
C SER A 36 12.65 -15.40 -9.48
N ALA A 37 13.75 -16.16 -9.40
CA ALA A 37 15.03 -15.70 -8.88
C ALA A 37 15.71 -14.65 -9.77
N SER A 38 15.45 -14.67 -11.08
CA SER A 38 16.00 -13.70 -12.03
C SER A 38 15.44 -12.27 -11.89
N GLY A 39 14.32 -12.10 -11.17
CA GLY A 39 13.61 -10.82 -11.08
C GLY A 39 12.91 -10.37 -12.37
N MET A 40 12.91 -11.19 -13.42
CA MET A 40 12.27 -10.87 -14.71
C MET A 40 10.76 -10.63 -14.58
N LEU A 41 10.09 -11.39 -13.70
CA LEU A 41 8.66 -11.23 -13.44
C LEU A 41 8.33 -9.87 -12.81
N VAL A 42 9.20 -9.36 -11.92
CA VAL A 42 9.01 -8.05 -11.29
C VAL A 42 9.05 -6.93 -12.33
N ARG A 43 9.94 -7.03 -13.33
CA ARG A 43 10.01 -6.05 -14.41
C ARG A 43 8.75 -6.03 -15.28
N VAL A 44 8.21 -7.21 -15.59
CA VAL A 44 6.96 -7.34 -16.33
C VAL A 44 5.80 -6.77 -15.52
N ASP A 45 5.76 -7.06 -14.21
CA ASP A 45 4.75 -6.54 -13.30
C ASP A 45 4.77 -5.01 -13.23
N HIS A 46 5.95 -4.41 -13.06
CA HIS A 46 6.12 -2.95 -13.06
C HIS A 46 5.68 -2.32 -14.39
N LEU A 47 6.02 -2.95 -15.52
CA LEU A 47 5.59 -2.46 -16.83
C LEU A 47 4.06 -2.49 -16.97
N LEU A 48 3.43 -3.60 -16.57
CA LEU A 48 1.98 -3.73 -16.60
C LEU A 48 1.31 -2.71 -15.67
N PHE A 49 1.89 -2.49 -14.49
CA PHE A 49 1.45 -1.47 -13.55
C PHE A 49 1.53 -0.07 -14.16
N ASP A 50 2.68 0.31 -14.74
CA ASP A 50 2.89 1.62 -15.35
C ASP A 50 1.93 1.86 -16.52
N VAL A 51 1.72 0.86 -17.37
CA VAL A 51 0.75 0.92 -18.46
C VAL A 51 -0.67 1.07 -17.91
N GLY A 52 -1.02 0.30 -16.89
CA GLY A 52 -2.31 0.40 -16.20
C GLY A 52 -2.56 1.80 -15.63
N GLN A 53 -1.57 2.39 -14.95
CA GLN A 53 -1.64 3.74 -14.40
C GLN A 53 -1.83 4.80 -15.50
N ARG A 54 -1.10 4.69 -16.61
CA ARG A 54 -1.24 5.61 -17.76
C ARG A 54 -2.60 5.50 -18.45
N LEU A 55 -3.13 4.29 -18.58
CA LEU A 55 -4.45 4.07 -19.19
C LEU A 55 -5.58 4.51 -18.25
N ASN A 56 -5.38 4.38 -16.94
CA ASN A 56 -6.29 4.84 -15.91
C ASN A 56 -6.00 6.29 -15.49
N TRP A 57 -5.36 7.07 -16.36
CA TRP A 57 -5.05 8.48 -16.11
C TRP A 57 -6.35 9.24 -15.88
N ARG A 58 -6.56 9.64 -14.63
CA ARG A 58 -7.62 10.57 -14.27
C ARG A 58 -7.07 11.98 -14.46
N PRO A 59 -7.87 12.92 -14.98
CA PRO A 59 -7.54 14.34 -14.91
C PRO A 59 -7.09 14.68 -13.48
N ALA A 60 -6.15 15.62 -13.34
CA ALA A 60 -5.71 16.10 -12.03
C ALA A 60 -6.93 16.36 -11.15
N ALA A 61 -6.81 16.06 -9.85
CA ALA A 61 -7.86 16.34 -8.87
C ALA A 61 -8.39 17.75 -9.12
N THR A 62 -9.72 17.90 -9.14
CA THR A 62 -10.35 19.21 -9.28
C THR A 62 -9.72 20.18 -8.28
N ASP A 63 -9.69 21.48 -8.59
CA ASP A 63 -9.21 22.56 -7.69
C ASP A 63 -10.02 22.65 -6.36
N GLU A 64 -10.88 21.67 -6.09
CA GLU A 64 -11.72 21.50 -4.91
C GLU A 64 -10.97 20.84 -3.75
N VAL A 65 -9.80 20.23 -3.98
CA VAL A 65 -9.01 19.56 -2.95
C VAL A 65 -7.68 20.28 -2.71
N LEU A 66 -7.48 20.79 -1.49
CA LEU A 66 -6.21 21.33 -1.02
C LEU A 66 -5.46 20.27 -0.21
N ILE A 67 -4.26 19.91 -0.66
CA ILE A 67 -3.33 19.05 0.09
C ILE A 67 -2.33 19.95 0.81
N VAL A 68 -2.31 19.87 2.15
CA VAL A 68 -1.28 20.52 2.98
C VAL A 68 -0.29 19.45 3.40
N ALA A 69 0.86 19.40 2.72
CA ALA A 69 1.93 18.45 3.01
C ALA A 69 2.91 19.01 4.05
N ILE A 70 3.61 18.12 4.74
CA ILE A 70 4.78 18.44 5.57
C ILE A 70 5.99 17.92 4.81
N ASP A 71 6.78 18.82 4.25
CA ASP A 71 7.98 18.54 3.47
C ASP A 71 9.25 19.10 4.13
N GLU A 72 10.40 18.89 3.49
CA GLU A 72 11.70 19.37 3.97
C GLU A 72 11.69 20.90 4.15
N ASP A 73 11.14 21.64 3.17
CA ASP A 73 11.04 23.09 3.22
C ASP A 73 10.21 23.57 4.43
N SER A 74 9.16 22.82 4.78
CA SER A 74 8.33 23.08 5.96
C SER A 74 9.11 22.84 7.25
N LEU A 75 9.92 21.77 7.32
CA LEU A 75 10.75 21.45 8.49
C LEU A 75 11.88 22.45 8.67
N ASP A 76 12.49 22.89 7.58
CA ASP A 76 13.52 23.93 7.59
C ASP A 76 12.97 25.27 8.13
N GLN A 77 11.73 25.61 7.75
CA GLN A 77 11.09 26.85 8.17
C GLN A 77 10.46 26.80 9.57
N LEU A 78 9.84 25.67 9.93
CA LEU A 78 9.02 25.53 11.14
C LEU A 78 9.72 24.74 12.26
N GLY A 79 10.86 24.14 11.96
CA GLY A 79 11.65 23.31 12.85
C GLY A 79 11.29 21.82 12.78
N HIS A 80 12.03 21.05 13.57
CA HIS A 80 11.96 19.59 13.57
C HIS A 80 10.58 19.05 13.98
N TRP A 81 10.20 17.95 13.35
CA TRP A 81 9.04 17.15 13.72
C TRP A 81 9.34 16.27 14.96
N PRO A 82 8.36 15.93 15.81
CA PRO A 82 6.95 16.34 15.79
C PRO A 82 6.72 17.75 16.32
N TRP A 83 5.88 18.51 15.62
CA TRP A 83 5.50 19.85 16.06
C TRP A 83 4.52 19.81 17.24
N PRO A 84 4.49 20.86 18.07
CA PRO A 84 3.53 20.95 19.17
C PRO A 84 2.08 21.11 18.65
N ARG A 85 1.10 20.73 19.48
CA ARG A 85 -0.32 20.65 19.08
C ARG A 85 -0.99 22.01 18.87
N ASP A 86 -0.48 23.05 19.50
CA ASP A 86 -0.90 24.45 19.28
C ASP A 86 -0.63 24.88 17.83
N ARG A 87 0.45 24.41 17.21
CA ARG A 87 0.75 24.67 15.79
C ARG A 87 -0.31 24.04 14.89
N HIS A 88 -0.66 22.79 15.16
CA HIS A 88 -1.72 22.08 14.46
C HIS A 88 -3.08 22.77 14.66
N ALA A 89 -3.38 23.22 15.88
CA ALA A 89 -4.59 23.99 16.19
C ALA A 89 -4.65 25.30 15.39
N ARG A 90 -3.53 26.00 15.25
CA ARG A 90 -3.43 27.24 14.47
C ARG A 90 -3.65 27.00 12.97
N LEU A 91 -3.00 25.98 12.41
CA LEU A 91 -3.22 25.57 11.02
C LEU A 91 -4.69 25.22 10.78
N LEU A 92 -5.27 24.41 11.68
CA LEU A 92 -6.66 23.99 11.57
C LEU A 92 -7.60 25.20 11.57
N ARG A 93 -7.44 26.16 12.49
CA ARG A 93 -8.26 27.39 12.52
C ARG A 93 -8.18 28.18 11.20
N LEU A 94 -7.00 28.26 10.57
CA LEU A 94 -6.83 28.92 9.29
C LEU A 94 -7.58 28.18 8.16
N LEU A 95 -7.48 26.86 8.11
CA LEU A 95 -8.19 26.05 7.12
C LEU A 95 -9.71 26.14 7.30
N CYS A 96 -10.20 26.10 8.54
CA CYS A 96 -11.64 26.17 8.83
C CYS A 96 -12.24 27.54 8.48
N ALA A 97 -11.47 28.62 8.58
CA ALA A 97 -11.92 29.94 8.15
C ALA A 97 -12.27 29.99 6.65
N ALA A 98 -11.66 29.14 5.83
CA ALA A 98 -11.98 29.00 4.41
C ALA A 98 -13.27 28.21 4.15
N ARG A 99 -13.89 27.61 5.18
CA ARG A 99 -15.11 26.80 5.13
C ARG A 99 -15.06 25.65 4.10
N PRO A 100 -14.05 24.76 4.18
CA PRO A 100 -14.01 23.57 3.32
C PRO A 100 -15.21 22.65 3.64
N ALA A 101 -15.56 21.75 2.71
CA ALA A 101 -16.63 20.78 2.95
C ALA A 101 -16.26 19.78 4.08
N ALA A 102 -15.00 19.33 4.10
CA ALA A 102 -14.45 18.47 5.14
C ALA A 102 -12.93 18.71 5.26
N ILE A 103 -12.35 18.34 6.40
CA ILE A 103 -10.90 18.38 6.66
C ILE A 103 -10.47 17.01 7.16
N GLY A 104 -9.56 16.35 6.44
CA GLY A 104 -8.92 15.12 6.92
C GLY A 104 -7.56 15.43 7.55
N ILE A 105 -7.24 14.79 8.67
CA ILE A 105 -5.93 14.90 9.32
C ILE A 105 -5.27 13.52 9.37
N ASP A 106 -4.21 13.33 8.60
CA ASP A 106 -3.41 12.10 8.59
C ASP A 106 -2.26 12.16 9.61
N ILE A 107 -2.61 12.49 10.87
CA ILE A 107 -1.65 12.56 11.99
C ILE A 107 -2.31 11.94 13.22
N ALA A 108 -1.67 10.91 13.78
CA ALA A 108 -2.16 10.25 14.98
C ALA A 108 -1.73 11.01 16.25
N PHE A 109 -2.71 11.51 17.01
CA PHE A 109 -2.50 12.15 18.32
C PHE A 109 -2.86 11.20 19.48
N SER A 110 -2.30 9.98 19.48
CA SER A 110 -2.68 8.90 20.40
C SER A 110 -2.20 9.07 21.84
N GLU A 111 -1.11 9.80 22.05
CA GLU A 111 -0.53 10.05 23.38
C GLU A 111 -0.84 11.48 23.86
N PRO A 112 -0.87 11.78 25.17
CA PRO A 112 -0.94 13.17 25.62
C PRO A 112 0.26 13.98 25.14
N ALA A 113 0.09 15.27 24.81
CA ALA A 113 1.25 16.10 24.54
C ALA A 113 2.05 16.35 25.82
N GLY A 114 3.33 16.69 25.65
CA GLY A 114 4.18 17.12 26.77
C GLY A 114 3.60 18.30 27.55
N ASP A 115 2.86 19.19 26.87
CA ASP A 115 2.04 20.23 27.48
C ASP A 115 0.55 20.01 27.19
N ARG A 116 -0.22 19.71 28.23
CA ARG A 116 -1.68 19.50 28.15
C ARG A 116 -2.47 20.73 27.75
N HIS A 117 -1.90 21.93 27.81
CA HIS A 117 -2.55 23.12 27.27
C HIS A 117 -2.70 23.00 25.74
N THR A 118 -1.66 22.53 25.06
CA THR A 118 -1.66 22.36 23.59
C THR A 118 -2.68 21.30 23.14
N ASP A 119 -2.93 20.27 23.95
CA ASP A 119 -4.01 19.29 23.73
C ASP A 119 -5.38 19.96 23.71
N ARG A 120 -5.62 20.87 24.67
CA ARG A 120 -6.89 21.60 24.77
C ARG A 120 -7.07 22.54 23.58
N GLU A 121 -6.03 23.25 23.18
CA GLU A 121 -6.13 24.15 22.03
C GLU A 121 -6.49 23.41 20.74
N LEU A 122 -5.90 22.23 20.53
CA LEU A 122 -6.22 21.40 19.37
C LEU A 122 -7.65 20.84 19.47
N ALA A 123 -8.05 20.35 20.64
CA ALA A 123 -9.42 19.87 20.86
C ALA A 123 -10.48 20.96 20.62
N GLU A 124 -10.23 22.18 21.10
CA GLU A 124 -11.09 23.34 20.85
C GLU A 124 -11.16 23.71 19.37
N ALA A 125 -10.02 23.69 18.66
CA ALA A 125 -9.99 23.94 17.22
C ALA A 125 -10.78 22.88 16.45
N LEU A 126 -10.61 21.59 16.77
CA LEU A 126 -11.37 20.49 16.18
C LEU A 126 -12.87 20.68 16.37
N ALA A 127 -13.30 20.97 17.61
CA ALA A 127 -14.70 21.20 17.95
C ALA A 127 -15.28 22.44 17.23
N ALA A 128 -14.50 23.51 17.12
CA ALA A 128 -14.94 24.74 16.45
C ALA A 128 -15.10 24.57 14.93
N CYS A 129 -14.28 23.74 14.30
CA CYS A 129 -14.39 23.43 12.88
C CYS A 129 -15.59 22.55 12.54
N GLY A 130 -15.86 21.53 13.37
CA GLY A 130 -17.07 20.70 13.28
C GLY A 130 -17.17 19.78 12.06
N ASN A 131 -16.19 19.79 11.16
CA ASN A 131 -16.16 18.99 9.93
C ASN A 131 -14.80 18.29 9.70
N VAL A 132 -14.10 17.97 10.79
CA VAL A 132 -12.84 17.24 10.76
C VAL A 132 -13.12 15.73 10.88
N VAL A 133 -12.47 14.92 10.03
CA VAL A 133 -12.64 13.46 9.95
C VAL A 133 -11.36 12.70 10.27
#